data_AF-A0AB38VM85-F1
#
_entry.id   AF-A0AB38VM85-F1
#
_cell.length_a   1.000
_cell.length_b   1.000
_cell.length_c   1.000
_cell.angle_alpha   90.00
_cell.angle_beta   90.00
_cell.angle_gamma   90.00
#
_symmetry.space_group_name_H-M   'P 1'
#
loop_
_entity.id
_entity.type
_entity.pdbx_description
1 polymer ?
#
loop_
_entity_poly.entity_id
_entity_poly.type
_entity_poly.pdbx_seq_one_letter_code
_entity_poly.pdbx_strand_id
1 'polypeptide(L)'
;MVYLRNVQLEDGNVASAPGPSLNDLIAQIDAKADNGFMKQQLDLLTEKTEALRVDLEARALAKEVADWLKSYKEFEKNNEAVLAQFNQDFIDNTARIAAIEADLKANSLLLNFVNTYLRAGDNGVIIGKKDNSEVIELTPQGMMIKSAGNAVMTVTAGVIKIHHGVFVETLQVGYYRLEAARHNAKHLVCRFIDAK
;
A
#
# COMPACT_ATOMS: atom_id res chain seq x y z
N MET A 1 -54.15 48.33 -81.00
CA MET A 1 -54.39 48.74 -79.61
C MET A 1 -53.04 49.00 -78.96
N VAL A 2 -52.81 50.22 -78.48
CA VAL A 2 -51.61 50.56 -77.71
C VAL A 2 -51.94 50.38 -76.24
N TYR A 3 -51.12 49.64 -75.52
CA TYR A 3 -51.24 49.44 -74.07
C TYR A 3 -50.06 50.15 -73.39
N LEU A 4 -50.36 51.10 -72.51
CA LEU A 4 -49.36 51.73 -71.65
C LEU A 4 -49.18 50.87 -70.40
N ARG A 5 -47.94 50.64 -69.98
CA ARG A 5 -47.58 49.94 -68.73
C ARG A 5 -46.60 50.79 -67.93
N ASN A 6 -46.70 50.74 -66.60
CA ASN A 6 -45.83 51.45 -65.64
C ASN A 6 -45.86 52.97 -65.80
N VAL A 7 -47.06 53.56 -65.85
CA VAL A 7 -47.26 55.01 -65.96
C VAL A 7 -47.03 55.65 -64.58
N GLN A 8 -46.17 56.68 -64.52
CA GLN A 8 -45.94 57.51 -63.34
C GLN A 8 -46.30 58.95 -63.69
N LEU A 9 -47.03 59.62 -62.79
CA LEU A 9 -47.43 61.02 -62.92
C LEU A 9 -46.83 61.78 -61.73
N GLU A 10 -46.01 62.79 -62.03
CA GLU A 10 -45.37 63.66 -61.04
C GLU A 10 -45.42 65.10 -61.52
N ASP A 11 -45.68 66.04 -60.61
CA ASP A 11 -45.52 67.47 -60.87
C ASP A 11 -44.06 67.87 -60.62
N GLY A 12 -43.33 68.23 -61.68
CA GLY A 12 -41.92 68.58 -61.59
C GLY A 12 -41.34 69.11 -62.89
N ASN A 13 -40.15 69.71 -62.80
CA ASN A 13 -39.47 70.33 -63.95
C ASN A 13 -38.39 69.42 -64.58
N VAL A 14 -38.24 68.18 -64.09
CA VAL A 14 -37.30 67.16 -64.57
C VAL A 14 -38.02 65.80 -64.59
N ALA A 15 -37.87 65.02 -65.66
CA ALA A 15 -38.49 63.71 -65.78
C ALA A 15 -37.71 62.66 -64.97
N SER A 16 -38.39 61.99 -64.04
CA SER A 16 -37.88 60.85 -63.27
C SER A 16 -38.14 59.53 -64.01
N ALA A 17 -37.24 58.56 -63.88
CA ALA A 17 -37.49 57.20 -64.36
C ALA A 17 -38.58 56.52 -63.50
N PRO A 18 -39.44 55.64 -64.08
CA PRO A 18 -40.48 54.96 -63.34
C PRO A 18 -39.93 54.16 -62.15
N GLY A 19 -40.37 54.49 -60.94
CA GLY A 19 -39.99 53.82 -59.69
C GLY A 19 -41.13 53.00 -59.10
N PRO A 20 -40.84 52.09 -58.14
CA PRO A 20 -41.88 51.39 -57.41
C PRO A 20 -42.76 52.39 -56.66
N SER A 21 -44.08 52.17 -56.65
CA SER A 21 -44.99 53.03 -55.91
C SER A 21 -44.78 52.87 -54.41
N LEU A 22 -45.26 53.84 -53.62
CA LEU A 22 -45.24 53.73 -52.15
C LEU A 22 -45.94 52.45 -51.66
N ASN A 23 -47.02 52.03 -52.33
CA ASN A 23 -47.71 50.77 -52.04
C ASN A 23 -46.85 49.54 -52.34
N ASP A 24 -46.06 49.56 -53.42
CA ASP A 24 -45.13 48.47 -53.74
C ASP A 24 -43.99 48.38 -52.73
N LEU A 25 -43.51 49.53 -52.24
CA LEU A 25 -42.50 49.60 -51.18
C LEU A 25 -43.05 49.11 -49.84
N ILE A 26 -44.27 49.51 -49.46
CA ILE A 26 -44.95 49.04 -48.25
C ILE A 26 -45.21 47.54 -48.34
N ALA A 27 -45.70 47.04 -49.47
CA ALA A 27 -45.91 45.60 -49.67
C ALA A 27 -44.61 44.80 -49.59
N GLN A 28 -43.49 45.32 -50.11
CA GLN A 28 -42.18 44.70 -49.95
C GLN A 28 -41.67 44.76 -48.51
N ILE A 29 -41.96 45.82 -47.77
CA ILE A 29 -41.62 45.95 -46.35
C ILE A 29 -42.46 44.98 -45.53
N ASP A 30 -43.77 44.93 -45.71
CA ASP A 30 -44.69 44.01 -45.01
C ASP A 30 -44.37 42.54 -45.34
N ALA A 31 -44.03 42.22 -46.60
CA ALA A 31 -43.60 40.88 -46.97
C ALA A 31 -42.26 40.47 -46.32
N LYS A 32 -41.38 41.44 -46.04
CA LYS A 32 -40.11 41.21 -45.32
C LYS A 32 -40.26 41.27 -43.80
N ALA A 33 -41.25 42.00 -43.31
CA ALA A 33 -41.61 42.16 -41.90
C ALA A 33 -42.73 41.21 -41.47
N ASP A 34 -43.09 40.24 -42.32
CA ASP A 34 -44.06 39.21 -42.00
C ASP A 34 -43.50 38.38 -40.83
N ASN A 35 -44.03 38.67 -39.64
CA ASN A 35 -43.68 38.03 -38.39
C ASN A 35 -43.76 36.49 -38.47
N GLY A 36 -44.51 35.93 -39.44
CA GLY A 36 -44.54 34.50 -39.71
C GLY A 36 -43.21 33.93 -40.21
N PHE A 37 -42.52 34.62 -41.14
CA PHE A 37 -41.24 34.15 -41.69
C PHE A 37 -40.11 34.22 -40.67
N MET A 38 -40.07 35.28 -39.86
CA MET A 38 -39.11 35.39 -38.76
C MET A 38 -39.37 34.34 -37.65
N LYS A 39 -40.64 34.07 -37.33
CA LYS A 39 -40.99 33.00 -36.37
C LYS A 39 -40.58 31.62 -36.88
N GLN A 40 -40.88 31.30 -38.14
CA GLN A 40 -40.47 30.01 -38.74
C GLN A 40 -38.95 29.83 -38.76
N GLN A 41 -38.19 30.88 -39.08
CA GLN A 41 -36.73 30.81 -39.02
C GLN A 41 -36.20 30.64 -37.59
N LEU A 42 -36.84 31.29 -36.61
CA LEU A 42 -36.50 31.12 -35.20
C LEU A 42 -36.78 29.69 -34.74
N ASP A 43 -37.95 29.15 -35.05
CA ASP A 43 -38.35 27.78 -34.70
C ASP A 43 -37.39 26.74 -35.31
N LEU A 44 -37.03 26.91 -36.59
CA LEU A 44 -36.06 26.04 -37.27
C LEU A 44 -34.67 26.12 -36.64
N LEU A 45 -34.26 27.31 -36.19
CA LEU A 45 -32.97 27.51 -35.53
C LEU A 45 -32.94 26.87 -34.13
N THR A 46 -34.05 26.99 -33.39
CA THR A 46 -34.22 26.34 -32.08
C THR A 46 -34.21 24.83 -32.23
N GLU A 47 -34.92 24.27 -33.20
CA GLU A 47 -34.92 22.82 -33.48
C GLU A 47 -33.52 22.30 -33.81
N LYS A 48 -32.76 23.01 -34.65
CA LYS A 48 -31.37 22.66 -34.97
C LYS A 48 -30.43 22.74 -33.77
N THR A 49 -30.65 23.71 -32.89
CA THR A 49 -29.84 23.90 -31.68
C THR A 49 -30.10 22.77 -30.67
N GLU A 50 -31.35 22.38 -30.48
CA GLU A 50 -31.70 21.23 -29.61
C GLU A 50 -31.17 19.92 -30.19
N ALA A 51 -31.29 19.68 -31.50
CA ALA A 51 -30.74 18.49 -32.14
C ALA A 51 -29.21 18.41 -31.97
N LEU A 52 -28.51 19.54 -32.13
CA LEU A 52 -27.06 19.62 -31.91
C LEU A 52 -26.69 19.39 -30.44
N ARG A 53 -27.46 19.92 -29.49
CA ARG A 53 -27.26 19.69 -28.06
C ARG A 53 -27.40 18.21 -27.72
N VAL A 54 -28.43 17.55 -28.22
CA VAL A 54 -28.66 16.11 -28.03
C VAL A 54 -27.52 15.28 -28.63
N ASP A 55 -27.03 15.62 -29.83
CA ASP A 55 -25.88 14.92 -30.44
C ASP A 55 -24.59 15.13 -29.63
N LEU A 56 -24.34 16.34 -29.13
CA LEU A 56 -23.20 16.63 -28.27
C LEU A 56 -23.26 15.87 -26.93
N GLU A 57 -24.44 15.82 -26.30
CA GLU A 57 -24.68 15.06 -25.07
C GLU A 57 -24.50 13.55 -25.31
N ALA A 58 -25.02 13.02 -26.42
CA ALA A 58 -24.85 11.62 -26.80
C ALA A 58 -23.38 11.26 -27.06
N ARG A 59 -22.62 12.14 -27.73
CA ARG A 59 -21.18 11.96 -27.97
C ARG A 59 -20.37 12.03 -26.68
N ALA A 60 -20.73 12.94 -25.76
CA ALA A 60 -20.10 13.04 -24.46
C ALA A 60 -20.30 11.76 -23.62
N LEU A 61 -21.55 11.26 -23.57
CA LEU A 61 -21.89 9.99 -22.91
C LEU A 61 -21.16 8.80 -23.55
N ALA A 62 -21.09 8.74 -24.89
CA ALA A 62 -20.37 7.68 -25.59
C ALA A 62 -18.87 7.70 -25.27
N LYS A 63 -18.27 8.89 -25.16
CA LYS A 63 -16.86 9.04 -24.75
C LYS A 63 -16.64 8.58 -23.31
N GLU A 64 -17.52 8.99 -22.39
CA GLU A 64 -17.43 8.59 -20.99
C GLU A 64 -17.53 7.06 -20.85
N VAL A 65 -18.50 6.41 -21.50
CA VAL A 65 -18.61 4.93 -21.50
C VAL A 65 -17.38 4.25 -22.09
N ALA A 66 -16.77 4.80 -23.14
CA ALA A 66 -15.55 4.26 -23.74
C ALA A 66 -14.35 4.37 -22.79
N ASP A 67 -14.21 5.50 -22.08
CA ASP A 67 -13.16 5.70 -21.08
C ASP A 67 -13.34 4.72 -19.89
N TRP A 68 -14.57 4.54 -19.39
CA TRP A 68 -14.89 3.56 -18.36
C TRP A 68 -14.58 2.12 -18.79
N LEU A 69 -14.94 1.73 -20.03
CA LEU A 69 -14.65 0.41 -20.57
C LEU A 69 -13.13 0.17 -20.68
N LYS A 70 -12.37 1.21 -21.05
CA LYS A 70 -10.91 1.14 -21.11
C LYS A 70 -10.31 0.93 -19.72
N SER A 71 -10.71 1.75 -18.74
CA SER A 71 -10.25 1.60 -17.36
C SER A 71 -10.63 0.24 -16.76
N TYR A 72 -11.81 -0.28 -17.08
CA TYR A 72 -12.23 -1.62 -16.64
C TYR A 72 -11.36 -2.73 -17.25
N LYS A 73 -11.08 -2.68 -18.55
CA LYS A 73 -10.19 -3.66 -19.21
C LYS A 73 -8.75 -3.59 -18.70
N GLU A 74 -8.26 -2.40 -18.41
CA GLU A 74 -6.94 -2.22 -17.77
C GLU A 74 -6.92 -2.79 -16.34
N PHE A 75 -7.99 -2.56 -15.57
CA PHE A 75 -8.16 -3.16 -14.24
C PHE A 75 -8.20 -4.69 -14.29
N GLU A 76 -8.99 -5.27 -15.20
CA GLU A 76 -9.11 -6.73 -15.39
C GLU A 76 -7.75 -7.37 -15.71
N LYS A 77 -7.02 -6.81 -16.69
CA LYS A 77 -5.69 -7.28 -17.09
C LYS A 77 -4.66 -7.16 -15.96
N ASN A 78 -4.67 -6.04 -15.24
CA ASN A 78 -3.76 -5.85 -14.11
C ASN A 78 -4.09 -6.82 -12.97
N ASN A 79 -5.37 -7.11 -12.75
CA ASN A 79 -5.80 -8.03 -11.71
C ASN A 79 -5.38 -9.47 -12.01
N GLU A 80 -5.50 -9.94 -13.25
CA GLU A 80 -5.00 -11.26 -13.66
C GLU A 80 -3.49 -11.41 -13.45
N ALA A 81 -2.72 -10.39 -13.83
CA ALA A 81 -1.27 -10.39 -13.64
C ALA A 81 -0.87 -10.37 -12.15
N VAL A 82 -1.56 -9.55 -11.34
CA VAL A 82 -1.33 -9.48 -9.89
C VAL A 82 -1.72 -10.79 -9.21
N LEU A 83 -2.84 -11.41 -9.60
CA LEU A 83 -3.26 -12.71 -9.07
C LEU A 83 -2.28 -13.83 -9.46
N ALA A 84 -1.78 -13.84 -10.69
CA ALA A 84 -0.78 -14.79 -11.13
C ALA A 84 0.52 -14.66 -10.32
N GLN A 85 1.02 -13.43 -10.15
CA GLN A 85 2.22 -13.16 -9.35
C GLN A 85 2.01 -13.55 -7.88
N PHE A 86 0.86 -13.19 -7.29
CA PHE A 86 0.54 -13.55 -5.92
C PHE A 86 0.51 -15.07 -5.72
N ASN A 87 -0.12 -15.83 -6.65
CA ASN A 87 -0.14 -17.28 -6.59
C ASN A 87 1.28 -17.87 -6.67
N GLN A 88 2.13 -17.31 -7.54
CA GLN A 88 3.51 -17.75 -7.68
C GLN A 88 4.33 -17.46 -6.40
N ASP A 89 4.24 -16.23 -5.87
CA ASP A 89 4.90 -15.85 -4.62
C ASP A 89 4.41 -16.70 -3.44
N PHE A 90 3.13 -17.05 -3.41
CA PHE A 90 2.56 -17.93 -2.39
C PHE A 90 3.10 -19.36 -2.49
N ILE A 91 3.19 -19.93 -3.69
CA ILE A 91 3.78 -21.24 -3.94
C ILE A 91 5.25 -21.25 -3.51
N ASP A 92 6.02 -20.25 -3.92
CA ASP A 92 7.44 -20.13 -3.60
C ASP A 92 7.66 -19.98 -2.08
N ASN A 93 6.84 -19.17 -1.42
CA ASN A 93 6.89 -19.02 0.04
C ASN A 93 6.49 -20.33 0.75
N THR A 94 5.50 -21.05 0.25
CA THR A 94 5.09 -22.36 0.79
C THR A 94 6.21 -23.39 0.64
N ALA A 95 6.88 -23.42 -0.53
CA ALA A 95 8.03 -24.29 -0.76
C ALA A 95 9.21 -23.96 0.17
N ARG A 96 9.47 -22.67 0.40
CA ARG A 96 10.48 -22.22 1.37
C ARG A 96 10.15 -22.63 2.80
N ILE A 97 8.89 -22.51 3.21
CA ILE A 97 8.43 -22.97 4.54
C ILE A 97 8.64 -24.48 4.67
N ALA A 98 8.26 -25.26 3.66
CA ALA A 98 8.45 -26.71 3.67
C ALA A 98 9.94 -27.10 3.75
N ALA A 99 10.82 -26.37 3.07
CA ALA A 99 12.27 -26.56 3.17
C ALA A 99 12.80 -26.25 4.57
N ILE A 100 12.37 -25.14 5.18
CA ILE A 100 12.73 -24.78 6.56
C ILE A 100 12.25 -25.84 7.55
N GLU A 101 11.01 -26.35 7.40
CA GLU A 101 10.51 -27.43 8.24
C GLU A 101 11.32 -28.72 8.08
N ALA A 102 11.71 -29.06 6.85
CA ALA A 102 12.55 -30.22 6.58
C ALA A 102 13.93 -30.09 7.21
N ASP A 103 14.59 -28.94 7.03
CA ASP A 103 15.91 -28.66 7.61
C ASP A 103 15.85 -28.65 9.15
N LEU A 104 14.80 -28.06 9.73
CA LEU A 104 14.58 -28.11 11.18
C LEU A 104 14.36 -29.53 11.68
N LYS A 105 13.62 -30.38 10.95
CA LYS A 105 13.44 -31.78 11.34
C LYS A 105 14.71 -32.61 11.17
N ALA A 106 15.52 -32.32 10.16
CA ALA A 106 16.78 -33.00 9.90
C ALA A 106 17.86 -32.64 10.94
N ASN A 107 17.92 -31.36 11.33
CA ASN A 107 19.03 -30.82 12.12
C ASN A 107 18.63 -30.45 13.55
N SER A 108 17.36 -30.59 13.95
CA SER A 108 16.90 -30.31 15.31
C SER A 108 16.29 -31.54 15.98
N LEU A 109 16.78 -31.84 17.18
CA LEU A 109 16.18 -32.80 18.10
C LEU A 109 15.30 -32.05 19.10
N LEU A 110 14.03 -32.42 19.21
CA LEU A 110 13.12 -31.92 20.24
C LEU A 110 12.57 -33.09 21.06
N LEU A 111 12.87 -33.09 22.35
CA LEU A 111 12.32 -34.03 23.33
C LEU A 111 11.39 -33.27 24.27
N ASN A 112 10.10 -33.60 24.24
CA ASN A 112 9.09 -33.03 25.13
C ASN A 112 8.79 -33.99 26.27
N PHE A 113 8.97 -33.52 27.50
CA PHE A 113 8.53 -34.21 28.72
C PHE A 113 7.23 -33.58 29.22
N VAL A 114 6.67 -34.06 30.33
CA VAL A 114 5.42 -33.50 30.89
C VAL A 114 5.63 -32.03 31.26
N ASN A 115 6.68 -31.72 32.02
CA ASN A 115 6.94 -30.38 32.57
C ASN A 115 8.12 -29.64 31.91
N THR A 116 8.99 -30.36 31.21
CA THR A 116 10.22 -29.80 30.62
C THR A 116 10.37 -30.17 29.16
N TYR A 117 11.36 -29.57 28.50
CA TYR A 117 11.76 -29.91 27.14
C TYR A 117 13.28 -29.82 26.99
N LEU A 118 13.80 -30.55 26.01
CA LEU A 118 15.16 -30.40 25.49
C LEU A 118 15.06 -30.15 24.00
N ARG A 119 15.70 -29.08 23.52
CA ARG A 119 15.86 -28.77 22.11
C ARG A 119 17.35 -28.71 21.79
N ALA A 120 17.81 -29.49 20.83
CA ALA A 120 19.16 -29.39 20.29
C ALA A 120 19.08 -29.08 18.79
N GLY A 121 20.03 -28.32 18.26
CA GLY A 121 20.20 -28.08 16.84
C GLY A 121 21.37 -27.13 16.57
N ASP A 122 21.44 -26.57 15.36
CA ASP A 122 22.59 -25.76 14.91
C ASP A 122 22.85 -24.51 15.78
N ASN A 123 21.80 -23.95 16.38
CA ASN A 123 21.90 -22.78 17.27
C ASN A 123 22.21 -23.14 18.73
N GLY A 124 22.45 -24.43 19.01
CA GLY A 124 22.83 -24.92 20.33
C GLY A 124 21.78 -25.81 21.00
N VAL A 125 21.92 -25.96 22.33
CA VAL A 125 21.10 -26.84 23.16
C VAL A 125 20.37 -26.03 24.22
N ILE A 126 19.07 -26.21 24.33
CA ILE A 126 18.20 -25.56 25.30
C ILE A 126 17.50 -26.65 26.12
N ILE A 127 17.53 -26.50 27.44
CA ILE A 127 16.76 -27.32 28.37
C ILE A 127 15.94 -26.36 29.23
N GLY A 128 14.63 -26.55 29.31
CA GLY A 128 13.79 -25.64 30.08
C GLY A 128 12.49 -26.26 30.57
N LYS A 129 11.86 -25.60 31.53
CA LYS A 129 10.47 -25.89 31.90
C LYS A 129 9.54 -25.32 30.83
N LYS A 130 8.40 -25.97 30.60
CA LYS A 130 7.41 -25.54 29.60
C LYS A 130 6.74 -24.21 29.93
N ASP A 131 6.71 -23.84 31.20
CA ASP A 131 6.25 -22.52 31.67
C ASP A 131 7.32 -21.42 31.50
N ASN A 132 8.49 -21.76 30.94
CA ASN A 132 9.66 -20.90 30.78
C ASN A 132 10.16 -20.26 32.09
N SER A 133 9.79 -20.83 33.25
CA SER A 133 10.24 -20.30 34.54
C SER A 133 11.73 -20.51 34.76
N GLU A 134 12.30 -21.57 34.18
CA GLU A 134 13.72 -21.92 34.27
C GLU A 134 14.19 -22.46 32.93
N VAL A 135 15.30 -21.91 32.43
CA VAL A 135 15.88 -22.29 31.15
C VAL A 135 17.40 -22.30 31.27
N ILE A 136 18.04 -23.32 30.72
CA ILE A 136 19.48 -23.40 30.48
C ILE A 136 19.67 -23.41 28.97
N GLU A 137 20.46 -22.46 28.46
CA GLU A 137 20.76 -22.33 27.04
C GLU A 137 22.28 -22.44 26.85
N LEU A 138 22.70 -23.31 25.95
CA LEU A 138 24.07 -23.43 25.48
C LEU A 138 24.08 -23.07 24.00
N THR A 139 24.65 -21.93 23.65
CA THR A 139 24.75 -21.41 22.28
C THR A 139 26.21 -21.32 21.85
N PRO A 140 26.51 -21.11 20.56
CA PRO A 140 27.89 -20.86 20.11
C PRO A 140 28.57 -19.65 20.80
N GLN A 141 27.78 -18.71 21.31
CA GLN A 141 28.26 -17.51 21.98
C GLN A 141 28.52 -17.73 23.48
N GLY A 142 28.02 -18.82 24.07
CA GLY A 142 28.25 -19.14 25.47
C GLY A 142 27.10 -19.92 26.12
N MET A 143 27.11 -19.95 27.45
CA MET A 143 26.07 -20.60 28.25
C MET A 143 25.32 -19.57 29.08
N MET A 144 24.02 -19.73 29.24
CA MET A 144 23.21 -18.92 30.14
C MET A 144 22.17 -19.75 30.88
N ILE A 145 21.93 -19.35 32.12
CA ILE A 145 20.85 -19.87 32.95
C ILE A 145 19.90 -18.70 33.21
N LYS A 146 18.63 -18.89 32.86
CA LYS A 146 17.55 -17.93 33.09
C LYS A 146 16.59 -18.45 34.16
N SER A 147 16.15 -17.55 35.01
CA SER A 147 15.04 -17.77 35.94
C SER A 147 14.02 -16.64 35.76
N ALA A 148 12.77 -17.00 35.52
CA ALA A 148 11.68 -16.10 35.16
C ALA A 148 12.06 -15.12 34.04
N GLY A 149 12.75 -15.61 33.02
CA GLY A 149 13.24 -14.83 31.88
C GLY A 149 14.51 -14.00 32.12
N ASN A 150 14.94 -13.82 33.37
CA ASN A 150 16.13 -13.05 33.70
C ASN A 150 17.37 -13.95 33.74
N ALA A 151 18.47 -13.52 33.09
CA ALA A 151 19.74 -14.24 33.16
C ALA A 151 20.30 -14.17 34.59
N VAL A 152 20.31 -15.30 35.29
CA VAL A 152 20.87 -15.40 36.66
C VAL A 152 22.36 -15.77 36.63
N MET A 153 22.78 -16.48 35.59
CA MET A 153 24.18 -16.84 35.32
C MET A 153 24.47 -16.80 33.82
N THR A 154 25.65 -16.30 33.43
CA THR A 154 26.15 -16.33 32.05
C THR A 154 27.62 -16.72 32.01
N VAL A 155 28.02 -17.53 31.03
CA VAL A 155 29.40 -17.83 30.68
C VAL A 155 29.63 -17.39 29.24
N THR A 156 30.38 -16.31 29.05
CA THR A 156 30.61 -15.71 27.73
C THR A 156 32.00 -15.10 27.68
N ALA A 157 32.73 -15.34 26.58
CA ALA A 157 34.07 -14.78 26.37
C ALA A 157 35.04 -14.98 27.57
N GLY A 158 35.01 -16.16 28.19
CA GLY A 158 35.90 -16.51 29.31
C GLY A 158 35.49 -15.92 30.68
N VAL A 159 34.37 -15.21 30.78
CA VAL A 159 33.87 -14.63 32.03
C VAL A 159 32.60 -15.33 32.48
N ILE A 160 32.56 -15.72 33.76
CA ILE A 160 31.34 -16.19 34.44
C ILE A 160 30.75 -15.01 35.23
N LYS A 161 29.50 -14.64 34.96
CA LYS A 161 28.74 -13.65 35.73
C LYS A 161 27.60 -14.35 36.45
N ILE A 162 27.41 -14.05 37.73
CA ILE A 162 26.31 -14.56 38.55
C ILE A 162 25.74 -13.39 39.36
N HIS A 163 24.45 -13.10 39.23
CA HIS A 163 23.84 -11.93 39.88
C HIS A 163 23.71 -12.07 41.41
N HIS A 164 23.37 -13.27 41.89
CA HIS A 164 23.17 -13.57 43.31
C HIS A 164 23.82 -14.91 43.69
N GLY A 165 25.10 -15.07 43.36
CA GLY A 165 25.87 -16.28 43.69
C GLY A 165 26.50 -16.18 45.08
N VAL A 166 26.37 -17.22 45.90
CA VAL A 166 27.16 -17.36 47.12
C VAL A 166 28.27 -18.36 46.84
N PHE A 167 29.51 -17.90 46.87
CA PHE A 167 30.66 -18.80 47.00
C PHE A 167 30.75 -19.17 48.48
N VAL A 168 30.53 -20.44 48.82
CA VAL A 168 30.65 -20.91 50.20
C VAL A 168 32.11 -20.80 50.66
N GLU A 169 32.33 -20.23 51.85
CA GLU A 169 33.55 -19.96 52.65
C GLU A 169 34.92 -19.80 51.95
N THR A 170 35.27 -20.69 51.03
CA THR A 170 36.50 -20.66 50.25
C THR A 170 36.23 -20.92 48.76
N LEU A 171 36.63 -19.99 47.88
CA LEU A 171 36.67 -20.21 46.43
C LEU A 171 38.10 -20.57 46.02
N GLN A 172 38.36 -21.83 45.68
CA GLN A 172 39.67 -22.28 45.23
C GLN A 172 39.74 -22.38 43.70
N VAL A 173 40.67 -21.66 43.09
CA VAL A 173 41.00 -21.66 41.67
C VAL A 173 42.46 -22.07 41.50
N GLY A 174 42.68 -23.33 41.13
CA GLY A 174 44.02 -23.93 41.10
C GLY A 174 44.66 -23.98 42.48
N TYR A 175 45.91 -23.50 42.59
CA TYR A 175 46.62 -23.36 43.87
C TYR A 175 46.23 -22.11 44.64
N TYR A 176 45.30 -21.29 44.16
CA TYR A 176 44.91 -20.06 44.84
C TYR A 176 43.52 -20.20 45.47
N ARG A 177 43.37 -19.80 46.73
CA ARG A 177 42.11 -19.80 47.45
C ARG A 177 41.77 -18.40 47.92
N LEU A 178 40.55 -17.97 47.61
CA LEU A 178 39.92 -16.77 48.15
C LEU A 178 39.18 -17.16 49.43
N GLU A 179 39.60 -16.62 50.56
CA GLU A 179 38.99 -16.87 51.88
C GLU A 179 39.06 -15.61 52.75
N ALA A 180 38.30 -15.57 53.84
CA ALA A 180 38.36 -14.47 54.80
C ALA A 180 39.73 -14.41 55.50
N ALA A 181 40.25 -13.21 55.73
CA ALA A 181 41.52 -13.05 56.42
C ALA A 181 41.40 -13.51 57.89
N ARG A 182 42.35 -14.35 58.34
CA ARG A 182 42.40 -14.85 59.73
C ARG A 182 42.42 -13.73 60.78
N HIS A 183 42.96 -12.57 60.43
CA HIS A 183 43.10 -11.43 61.33
C HIS A 183 41.89 -10.49 61.29
N ASN A 184 41.08 -10.54 60.22
CA ASN A 184 39.89 -9.73 60.05
C ASN A 184 38.95 -10.36 59.02
N ALA A 185 37.82 -10.91 59.49
CA ALA A 185 36.85 -11.58 58.64
C ALA A 185 36.19 -10.66 57.58
N LYS A 186 36.36 -9.34 57.67
CA LYS A 186 35.88 -8.36 56.68
C LYS A 186 36.81 -8.20 55.47
N HIS A 187 38.02 -8.73 55.52
CA HIS A 187 38.97 -8.64 54.40
C HIS A 187 39.02 -9.97 53.65
N LEU A 188 38.82 -9.92 52.33
CA LEU A 188 39.05 -11.07 51.45
C LEU A 188 40.54 -11.15 51.10
N VAL A 189 41.14 -12.33 51.24
CA VAL A 189 42.54 -12.58 50.86
C VAL A 189 42.62 -13.71 49.85
N CYS A 190 43.55 -13.59 48.91
CA CYS A 190 43.95 -14.67 48.02
C CYS A 190 45.21 -15.33 48.59
N ARG A 191 45.16 -16.66 48.82
CA ARG A 191 46.29 -17.44 49.34
C ARG A 191 46.71 -18.51 48.37
N PHE A 192 48.02 -18.64 48.17
CA PHE A 192 48.59 -19.81 47.52
C PHE A 192 48.58 -20.99 48.49
N ILE A 193 48.11 -22.15 48.03
CA ILE A 193 48.05 -23.40 48.76
C ILE A 193 49.05 -24.31 48.11
N ASP A 194 50.23 -24.39 48.71
CA ASP A 194 51.23 -25.36 48.32
C ASP A 194 50.76 -26.74 48.78
N ALA A 195 50.53 -27.64 47.83
CA ALA A 195 50.22 -29.03 48.13
C ALA A 195 51.55 -29.72 48.45
N LYS A 196 51.88 -29.83 49.74
CA LYS A 196 52.90 -30.79 50.20
C LYS A 196 52.44 -32.22 49.97
#